data_AF-A0AAU1HY24-F1
#
_entry.id   AF-A0AAU1HY24-F1
#
_cell.length_a   1.000
_cell.length_b   1.000
_cell.length_c   1.000
_cell.angle_alpha   90.00
_cell.angle_beta   90.00
_cell.angle_gamma   90.00
#
_symmetry.space_group_name_H-M   'P 1'
#
loop_
_entity.id
_entity.type
_entity.pdbx_description
1 polymer ?
#
loop_
_entity_poly.entity_id
_entity_poly.type
_entity_poly.pdbx_seq_one_letter_code
_entity_poly.pdbx_strand_id
1 'polypeptide(L)'
;MGIDISWARNELAHFLGLTELYRKPDPPGVVSFSSRLSNRGSQADIAASAHVVEQILDRVLPGWRTEVDKSKNGEVNRWVQHREAAQRADAALLRDAEVRSRLGDDAPQLSAGSMHPWVWDGARALWGSGHLREAVTAAARKVNAEAQNKIGRRDVGETKLFQRVFSLDAPKADQPRLRLLEDDGSDTFRSVHRGAMAFAEGCYAAIRDPNSHEDGLPELPEHEALEQLAAFSLLARWVHAATVLTV
;
A
#
# COMPACT_ATOMS: atom_id res chain seq x y z
N MET A 1 0.45 -2.87 6.11
CA MET A 1 -0.33 -2.66 7.35
C MET A 1 -1.61 -3.48 7.23
N GLY A 2 -1.84 -4.44 8.14
CA GLY A 2 -3.01 -5.32 8.11
C GLY A 2 -4.26 -4.61 8.61
N ILE A 3 -5.43 -4.95 8.08
CA ILE A 3 -6.73 -4.48 8.59
C ILE A 3 -7.05 -5.21 9.90
N ASP A 4 -7.55 -4.49 10.91
CA ASP A 4 -8.16 -5.14 12.07
C ASP A 4 -9.52 -5.70 11.65
N ILE A 5 -9.57 -7.03 11.45
CA ILE A 5 -10.76 -7.74 10.98
C ILE A 5 -11.90 -7.60 11.98
N SER A 6 -11.62 -7.64 13.29
CA SER A 6 -12.66 -7.57 14.32
C SER A 6 -13.33 -6.21 14.34
N TRP A 7 -12.53 -5.14 14.28
CA TRP A 7 -13.02 -3.77 14.18
C TRP A 7 -13.81 -3.55 12.88
N ALA A 8 -13.25 -3.94 11.73
CA ALA A 8 -13.89 -3.72 10.44
C ALA A 8 -15.26 -4.41 10.35
N ARG A 9 -15.37 -5.65 10.83
CA ARG A 9 -16.65 -6.37 10.86
C ARG A 9 -17.67 -5.74 11.80
N ASN A 10 -17.23 -5.21 12.95
CA ASN A 10 -18.13 -4.47 13.86
C ASN A 10 -18.69 -3.20 13.21
N GLU A 11 -17.87 -2.43 12.47
CA GLU A 11 -18.33 -1.24 11.74
C GLU A 11 -19.32 -1.60 10.63
N LEU A 12 -19.05 -2.67 9.86
CA LEU A 12 -19.97 -3.18 8.83
C LEU A 12 -21.31 -3.62 9.45
N ALA A 13 -21.27 -4.35 10.56
CA ALA A 13 -22.48 -4.79 11.27
C ALA A 13 -23.29 -3.61 11.82
N HIS A 14 -22.62 -2.60 12.39
CA HIS A 14 -23.27 -1.38 12.87
C HIS A 14 -23.99 -0.63 11.75
N PHE A 15 -23.33 -0.45 10.59
CA PHE A 15 -23.94 0.17 9.42
C PHE A 15 -25.15 -0.61 8.89
N LEU A 16 -25.05 -1.94 8.83
CA LEU A 16 -26.15 -2.81 8.43
C LEU A 16 -27.35 -2.72 9.38
N GLY A 17 -27.12 -2.53 10.68
CA GLY A 17 -28.16 -2.27 11.67
C GLY A 17 -28.83 -0.90 11.47
N LEU A 18 -28.05 0.17 11.27
CA LEU A 18 -28.58 1.52 11.04
C LEU A 18 -29.43 1.60 9.76
N THR A 19 -29.04 0.86 8.72
CA THR A 19 -29.71 0.86 7.41
C THR A 19 -30.77 -0.23 7.26
N GLU A 20 -31.06 -0.98 8.33
CA GLU A 20 -32.16 -1.95 8.34
C GLU A 20 -33.49 -1.20 8.16
N LEU A 21 -34.28 -1.66 7.19
CA LEU A 21 -35.59 -1.11 6.91
C LEU A 21 -36.62 -1.68 7.89
N TYR A 22 -37.29 -0.80 8.62
CA TYR A 22 -38.38 -1.16 9.52
C TYR A 22 -39.61 -0.27 9.31
N ARG A 23 -40.77 -0.77 9.72
CA ARG A 23 -42.00 0.01 9.79
C ARG A 23 -42.02 0.76 11.12
N LYS A 24 -42.07 2.10 11.06
CA LYS A 24 -42.23 2.91 12.27
C LYS A 24 -43.56 2.59 12.93
N PRO A 25 -43.62 2.52 14.28
CA PRO A 25 -44.88 2.40 14.99
C PRO A 25 -45.80 3.56 14.62
N ASP A 26 -47.08 3.28 14.46
CA ASP A 26 -48.05 4.33 14.23
C ASP A 26 -48.17 5.23 15.47
N PRO A 27 -48.36 6.55 15.31
CA PRO A 27 -48.64 7.44 16.43
C PRO A 27 -49.86 6.97 17.23
N PRO A 28 -49.92 7.22 18.55
CA PRO A 28 -51.08 6.84 19.36
C PRO A 28 -52.40 7.36 18.77
N GLY A 29 -53.35 6.45 18.50
CA GLY A 29 -54.66 6.78 17.95
C GLY A 29 -54.73 6.93 16.43
N VAL A 30 -53.64 6.69 15.70
CA VAL A 30 -53.60 6.72 14.23
C VAL A 30 -53.31 5.31 13.71
N VAL A 31 -54.01 4.87 12.66
CA VAL A 31 -53.66 3.65 11.92
C VAL A 31 -53.21 4.08 10.52
N SER A 32 -51.93 3.88 10.22
CA SER A 32 -51.37 4.22 8.90
C SER A 32 -51.40 3.00 7.99
N PHE A 33 -52.04 3.10 6.83
CA PHE A 33 -52.02 2.05 5.79
C PHE A 33 -50.83 2.16 4.83
N SER A 34 -49.77 2.89 5.20
CA SER A 34 -48.59 3.04 4.34
C SER A 34 -47.67 1.81 4.43
N SER A 35 -47.17 1.34 3.28
CA SER A 35 -46.08 0.37 3.18
C SER A 35 -44.69 1.01 3.28
N ARG A 36 -44.60 2.29 3.66
CA ARG A 36 -43.32 3.02 3.71
C ARG A 36 -42.45 2.49 4.84
N LEU A 37 -41.28 2.00 4.46
CA LEU A 37 -40.22 1.61 5.39
C LEU A 37 -39.29 2.78 5.64
N SER A 38 -38.68 2.81 6.81
CA SER A 38 -37.64 3.77 7.19
C SER A 38 -36.40 3.03 7.68
N ASN A 39 -35.23 3.63 7.50
CA ASN A 39 -34.02 3.13 8.15
C ASN A 39 -34.13 3.27 9.68
N ARG A 40 -33.55 2.33 10.44
CA ARG A 40 -33.48 2.39 11.91
C ARG A 40 -32.70 3.60 12.43
N GLY A 41 -31.57 3.88 11.82
CA GLY A 41 -30.69 4.99 12.19
C GLY A 41 -31.19 6.35 11.70
N SER A 42 -30.72 7.42 12.35
CA SER A 42 -30.90 8.77 11.81
C SER A 42 -30.07 8.94 10.54
N GLN A 43 -30.44 9.89 9.67
CA GLN A 43 -29.66 10.18 8.46
C GLN A 43 -28.23 10.63 8.79
N ALA A 44 -28.04 11.35 9.91
CA ALA A 44 -26.73 11.79 10.37
C ALA A 44 -25.86 10.59 10.79
N ASP A 45 -26.40 9.68 11.58
CA ASP A 45 -25.67 8.50 12.06
C ASP A 45 -25.30 7.56 10.90
N ILE A 46 -26.23 7.36 9.96
CA ILE A 46 -25.96 6.56 8.77
C ILE A 46 -24.88 7.21 7.91
N ALA A 47 -24.90 8.53 7.72
CA ALA A 47 -23.87 9.21 6.93
C ALA A 47 -22.49 9.16 7.60
N ALA A 48 -22.43 9.31 8.93
CA ALA A 48 -21.19 9.18 9.69
C ALA A 48 -20.61 7.75 9.59
N SER A 49 -21.46 6.74 9.78
CA SER A 49 -21.06 5.32 9.63
C SER A 49 -20.68 4.97 8.20
N ALA A 50 -21.37 5.52 7.20
CA ALA A 50 -21.07 5.30 5.78
C ALA A 50 -19.65 5.74 5.43
N HIS A 51 -19.15 6.86 5.97
CA HIS A 51 -17.78 7.31 5.69
C HIS A 51 -16.74 6.24 6.06
N VAL A 52 -16.85 5.65 7.25
CA VAL A 52 -15.94 4.59 7.71
C VAL A 52 -16.10 3.32 6.88
N VAL A 53 -17.35 2.93 6.60
CA VAL A 53 -17.65 1.75 5.77
C VAL A 53 -17.08 1.91 4.36
N GLU A 54 -17.16 3.08 3.74
CA GLU A 54 -16.59 3.31 2.42
C GLU A 54 -15.06 3.12 2.41
N GLN A 55 -14.35 3.54 3.46
CA GLN A 55 -12.91 3.27 3.58
C GLN A 55 -12.60 1.77 3.72
N ILE A 56 -13.43 1.03 4.47
CA ILE A 56 -13.30 -0.43 4.60
C ILE A 56 -13.59 -1.10 3.25
N LEU A 57 -14.66 -0.71 2.56
CA LEU A 57 -15.05 -1.26 1.27
C LEU A 57 -13.99 -0.97 0.19
N ASP A 58 -13.42 0.23 0.16
CA ASP A 58 -12.35 0.58 -0.79
C ASP A 58 -11.09 -0.28 -0.58
N ARG A 59 -10.88 -0.76 0.65
CA ARG A 59 -9.77 -1.63 1.00
C ARG A 59 -10.03 -3.11 0.75
N VAL A 60 -11.26 -3.59 1.00
CA VAL A 60 -11.65 -5.01 0.95
C VAL A 60 -12.22 -5.40 -0.42
N LEU A 61 -12.98 -4.51 -1.06
CA LEU A 61 -13.65 -4.70 -2.34
C LEU A 61 -13.47 -3.47 -3.25
N PRO A 62 -12.27 -3.19 -3.80
CA PRO A 62 -11.98 -1.94 -4.52
C PRO A 62 -12.95 -1.58 -5.67
N GLY A 63 -13.58 -2.59 -6.29
CA GLY A 63 -14.56 -2.43 -7.38
C GLY A 63 -16.02 -2.26 -6.93
N TRP A 64 -16.32 -2.19 -5.64
CA TRP A 64 -17.71 -2.26 -5.14
C TRP A 64 -18.64 -1.18 -5.70
N ARG A 65 -18.13 0.01 -6.03
CA ARG A 65 -18.93 1.13 -6.55
C ARG A 65 -19.51 0.85 -7.95
N THR A 66 -18.86 -0.01 -8.73
CA THR A 66 -19.24 -0.37 -10.10
C THR A 66 -19.79 -1.78 -10.20
N GLU A 67 -19.29 -2.71 -9.39
CA GLU A 67 -19.66 -4.14 -9.45
C GLU A 67 -20.95 -4.47 -8.69
N VAL A 68 -21.32 -3.64 -7.72
CA VAL A 68 -22.57 -3.81 -6.98
C VAL A 68 -23.66 -2.98 -7.63
N ASP A 69 -24.69 -3.66 -8.12
CA ASP A 69 -25.80 -3.08 -8.87
C ASP A 69 -26.63 -2.11 -8.01
N LYS A 70 -26.72 -0.85 -8.44
CA LYS A 70 -27.53 0.19 -7.78
C LYS A 70 -29.00 0.17 -8.21
N SER A 71 -29.33 -0.51 -9.31
CA SER A 71 -30.66 -0.46 -9.93
C SER A 71 -31.69 -1.28 -9.16
N LYS A 72 -31.25 -2.28 -8.37
CA LYS A 72 -32.12 -3.02 -7.47
C LYS A 72 -32.54 -2.11 -6.30
N ASN A 73 -33.78 -1.62 -6.33
CA ASN A 73 -34.43 -0.95 -5.19
C ASN A 73 -33.76 0.35 -4.67
N GLY A 74 -32.95 1.03 -5.49
CA GLY A 74 -32.38 2.34 -5.13
C GLY A 74 -33.44 3.41 -4.82
N GLU A 75 -34.62 3.31 -5.43
CA GLU A 75 -35.79 4.16 -5.15
C GLU A 75 -36.40 3.91 -3.76
N VAL A 76 -36.25 2.70 -3.22
CA VAL A 76 -36.81 2.29 -1.92
C VAL A 76 -35.83 2.59 -0.79
N ASN A 77 -34.53 2.39 -1.02
CA ASN A 77 -33.49 2.74 -0.07
C ASN A 77 -32.19 3.10 -0.80
N ARG A 78 -31.74 4.35 -0.63
CA ARG A 78 -30.50 4.86 -1.24
C ARG A 78 -29.24 4.05 -0.86
N TRP A 79 -29.29 3.30 0.23
CA TRP A 79 -28.17 2.55 0.78
C TRP A 79 -28.12 1.09 0.33
N VAL A 80 -28.98 0.64 -0.59
CA VAL A 80 -29.01 -0.77 -1.02
C VAL A 80 -27.65 -1.24 -1.55
N GLN A 81 -26.99 -0.41 -2.36
CA GLN A 81 -25.64 -0.72 -2.85
C GLN A 81 -24.65 -0.91 -1.71
N HIS A 82 -24.58 0.06 -0.77
CA HIS A 82 -23.69 -0.01 0.38
C HIS A 82 -23.99 -1.21 1.28
N ARG A 83 -25.26 -1.59 1.44
CA ARG A 83 -25.66 -2.76 2.22
C ARG A 83 -25.18 -4.07 1.59
N GLU A 84 -25.39 -4.24 0.29
CA GLU A 84 -24.92 -5.44 -0.42
C GLU A 84 -23.39 -5.51 -0.41
N ALA A 85 -22.71 -4.37 -0.67
CA ALA A 85 -21.26 -4.29 -0.57
C ALA A 85 -20.75 -4.64 0.84
N ALA A 86 -21.39 -4.11 1.90
CA ALA A 86 -21.04 -4.40 3.28
C ALA A 86 -21.23 -5.88 3.64
N GLN A 87 -22.30 -6.52 3.17
CA GLN A 87 -22.51 -7.96 3.36
C GLN A 87 -21.45 -8.80 2.66
N ARG A 88 -21.10 -8.46 1.42
CA ARG A 88 -20.02 -9.13 0.67
C ARG A 88 -18.67 -8.94 1.37
N ALA A 89 -18.38 -7.73 1.86
CA ALA A 89 -17.15 -7.43 2.58
C ALA A 89 -17.06 -8.18 3.92
N ASP A 90 -18.15 -8.30 4.68
CA ASP A 90 -18.17 -9.09 5.92
C ASP A 90 -17.86 -10.57 5.63
N ALA A 91 -18.49 -11.15 4.59
CA ALA A 91 -18.24 -12.52 4.18
C ALA A 91 -16.79 -12.72 3.70
N ALA A 92 -16.25 -11.77 2.94
CA ALA A 92 -14.87 -11.78 2.49
C ALA A 92 -13.91 -11.77 3.70
N LEU A 93 -14.12 -10.87 4.67
CA LEU A 93 -13.29 -10.78 5.88
C LEU A 93 -13.39 -12.02 6.78
N LEU A 94 -14.60 -12.58 6.95
CA LEU A 94 -14.82 -13.76 7.80
C LEU A 94 -14.19 -15.02 7.22
N ARG A 95 -14.30 -15.20 5.90
CA ARG A 95 -13.93 -16.45 5.22
C ARG A 95 -12.63 -16.34 4.43
N ASP A 96 -11.92 -15.23 4.54
CA ASP A 96 -10.71 -14.94 3.77
C ASP A 96 -9.69 -16.09 3.84
N ALA A 97 -9.29 -16.49 5.05
CA ALA A 97 -8.32 -17.56 5.26
C ALA A 97 -8.82 -18.93 4.75
N GLU A 98 -10.10 -19.24 4.96
CA GLU A 98 -10.73 -20.46 4.45
C GLU A 98 -10.69 -20.50 2.91
N VAL A 99 -11.13 -19.42 2.27
CA VAL A 99 -11.23 -19.31 0.82
C VAL A 99 -9.85 -19.38 0.18
N ARG A 100 -8.86 -18.64 0.68
CA ARG A 100 -7.48 -18.68 0.16
C ARG A 100 -6.86 -20.06 0.27
N SER A 101 -6.98 -20.70 1.43
CA SER A 101 -6.47 -22.05 1.65
C SER A 101 -7.11 -23.06 0.68
N ARG A 102 -8.43 -22.96 0.46
CA ARG A 102 -9.16 -23.86 -0.45
C ARG A 102 -8.91 -23.58 -1.93
N LEU A 103 -8.58 -22.34 -2.28
CA LEU A 103 -8.24 -21.93 -3.65
C LEU A 103 -6.75 -22.12 -3.99
N GLY A 104 -5.93 -22.56 -3.03
CA GLY A 104 -4.50 -22.84 -3.24
C GLY A 104 -3.59 -21.61 -3.17
N ASP A 105 -4.07 -20.49 -2.63
CA ASP A 105 -3.35 -19.21 -2.54
C ASP A 105 -3.03 -18.86 -1.06
N ASP A 106 -2.50 -19.82 -0.31
CA ASP A 106 -2.10 -19.64 1.10
C ASP A 106 -0.65 -19.12 1.23
N ALA A 107 -0.15 -18.45 0.19
CA ALA A 107 1.18 -17.84 0.21
C ALA A 107 1.17 -16.53 1.03
N PRO A 108 2.25 -16.20 1.74
CA PRO A 108 2.37 -14.91 2.41
C PRO A 108 2.35 -13.78 1.39
N GLN A 109 1.46 -12.80 1.59
CA GLN A 109 1.35 -11.64 0.69
C GLN A 109 2.26 -10.50 1.13
N LEU A 110 3.01 -9.93 0.18
CA LEU A 110 3.78 -8.70 0.40
C LEU A 110 2.91 -7.48 0.10
N SER A 111 2.48 -6.78 1.16
CA SER A 111 1.75 -5.52 1.00
C SER A 111 2.71 -4.39 0.63
N ALA A 112 2.39 -3.62 -0.42
CA ALA A 112 3.16 -2.42 -0.78
C ALA A 112 3.24 -1.41 0.39
N GLY A 113 2.17 -1.30 1.19
CA GLY A 113 2.15 -0.49 2.41
C GLY A 113 2.97 -1.04 3.60
N SER A 114 3.66 -2.17 3.44
CA SER A 114 4.71 -2.64 4.38
C SER A 114 6.13 -2.52 3.84
N MET A 115 6.29 -1.96 2.64
CA MET A 115 7.60 -1.60 2.09
C MET A 115 8.21 -0.42 2.86
N HIS A 116 9.51 -0.17 2.64
CA HIS A 116 10.20 0.95 3.28
C HIS A 116 9.49 2.28 2.97
N PRO A 117 9.33 3.20 3.95
CA PRO A 117 8.62 4.46 3.74
C PRO A 117 9.13 5.27 2.54
N TRP A 118 10.45 5.34 2.35
CA TRP A 118 11.04 6.02 1.18
C TRP A 118 10.54 5.48 -0.17
N VAL A 119 10.20 4.20 -0.25
CA VAL A 119 9.70 3.56 -1.46
C VAL A 119 8.20 3.79 -1.59
N TRP A 120 7.43 3.37 -0.59
CA TRP A 120 5.97 3.42 -0.70
C TRP A 120 5.46 4.84 -0.81
N ASP A 121 6.00 5.79 -0.04
CA ASP A 121 5.59 7.19 -0.13
C ASP A 121 5.97 7.83 -1.48
N GLY A 122 6.99 7.31 -2.17
CA GLY A 122 7.36 7.76 -3.52
C GLY A 122 6.44 7.19 -4.61
N ALA A 123 5.97 5.96 -4.44
CA ALA A 123 5.14 5.26 -5.42
C ALA A 123 3.63 5.53 -5.25
N ARG A 124 3.14 5.72 -4.01
CA ARG A 124 1.72 5.60 -3.64
C ARG A 124 0.77 6.40 -4.52
N ALA A 125 1.12 7.64 -4.87
CA ALA A 125 0.26 8.51 -5.66
C ALA A 125 0.04 7.94 -7.09
N LEU A 126 1.12 7.55 -7.76
CA LEU A 126 1.09 7.00 -9.11
C LEU A 126 0.52 5.58 -9.15
N TRP A 127 0.78 4.80 -8.09
CA TRP A 127 0.22 3.46 -7.91
C TRP A 127 -1.30 3.48 -7.90
N GLY A 128 -1.90 4.41 -7.14
CA GLY A 128 -3.36 4.53 -7.04
C GLY A 128 -4.04 4.90 -8.37
N SER A 129 -3.31 5.53 -9.29
CA SER A 129 -3.78 5.85 -10.65
C SER A 129 -3.45 4.78 -11.70
N GLY A 130 -2.77 3.69 -11.33
CA GLY A 130 -2.40 2.61 -12.25
C GLY A 130 -1.15 2.86 -13.09
N HIS A 131 -0.39 3.93 -12.82
CA HIS A 131 0.86 4.26 -13.51
C HIS A 131 2.04 3.54 -12.83
N LEU A 132 2.10 2.22 -12.96
CA LEU A 132 2.95 1.36 -12.14
C LEU A 132 4.45 1.54 -12.44
N ARG A 133 4.83 1.62 -13.73
CA ARG A 133 6.20 1.88 -14.16
C ARG A 133 6.70 3.23 -13.66
N GLU A 134 5.86 4.26 -13.75
CA GLU A 134 6.18 5.59 -13.23
C GLU A 134 6.27 5.58 -11.70
N ALA A 135 5.42 4.82 -11.01
CA ALA A 135 5.46 4.64 -9.57
C ALA A 135 6.79 4.03 -9.11
N VAL A 136 7.31 3.02 -9.82
CA VAL A 136 8.64 2.45 -9.56
C VAL A 136 9.73 3.49 -9.77
N THR A 137 9.70 4.23 -10.87
CA THR A 137 10.67 5.28 -11.17
C THR A 137 10.67 6.39 -10.11
N ALA A 138 9.49 6.80 -9.65
CA ALA A 138 9.33 7.78 -8.58
C ALA A 138 9.90 7.27 -7.24
N ALA A 139 9.64 6.01 -6.90
CA ALA A 139 10.24 5.39 -5.72
C ALA A 139 11.76 5.31 -5.80
N ALA A 140 12.32 4.90 -6.94
CA ALA A 140 13.78 4.85 -7.16
C ALA A 140 14.43 6.23 -6.97
N ARG A 141 13.85 7.28 -7.56
CA ARG A 141 14.30 8.68 -7.39
C ARG A 141 14.26 9.11 -5.93
N LYS A 142 13.20 8.75 -5.21
CA LYS A 142 13.08 9.07 -3.78
C LYS A 142 14.12 8.33 -2.93
N VAL A 143 14.38 7.05 -3.18
CA VAL A 143 15.44 6.30 -2.48
C VAL A 143 16.81 6.93 -2.71
N ASN A 144 17.13 7.33 -3.94
CA ASN A 144 18.37 8.04 -4.23
C ASN A 144 18.46 9.37 -3.46
N ALA A 145 17.40 10.18 -3.49
CA ALA A 145 17.38 11.46 -2.80
C ALA A 145 17.57 11.31 -1.28
N GLU A 146 16.95 10.30 -0.66
CA GLU A 146 17.10 10.03 0.76
C GLU A 146 18.48 9.46 1.11
N ALA A 147 19.08 8.64 0.24
CA ALA A 147 20.47 8.22 0.38
C ALA A 147 21.43 9.41 0.33
N GLN A 148 21.23 10.32 -0.64
CA GLN A 148 21.97 11.57 -0.76
C GLN A 148 21.82 12.49 0.47
N ASN A 149 20.59 12.61 0.98
CA ASN A 149 20.32 13.36 2.22
C ASN A 149 21.06 12.75 3.40
N LYS A 150 21.04 11.42 3.54
CA LYS A 150 21.69 10.70 4.64
C LYS A 150 23.21 10.92 4.66
N ILE A 151 23.85 10.97 3.49
CA ILE A 151 25.30 11.18 3.41
C ILE A 151 25.71 12.66 3.24
N GLY A 152 24.74 13.57 3.12
CA GLY A 152 25.01 15.00 2.91
C GLY A 152 25.64 15.35 1.55
N ARG A 153 25.43 14.54 0.50
CA ARG A 153 26.01 14.74 -0.84
C ARG A 153 24.96 14.56 -1.93
N ARG A 154 24.83 15.54 -2.84
CA ARG A 154 23.84 15.55 -3.94
C ARG A 154 24.44 15.68 -5.34
N ASP A 155 25.76 15.79 -5.42
CA ASP A 155 26.53 16.08 -6.63
C ASP A 155 26.95 14.82 -7.41
N VAL A 156 26.59 13.63 -6.94
CA VAL A 156 26.96 12.34 -7.54
C VAL A 156 25.72 11.63 -8.06
N GLY A 157 25.78 11.18 -9.32
CA GLY A 157 24.73 10.36 -9.94
C GLY A 157 24.55 9.01 -9.25
N GLU A 158 23.35 8.43 -9.37
CA GLU A 158 22.84 7.28 -8.60
C GLU A 158 23.85 6.12 -8.50
N THR A 159 24.27 5.54 -9.62
CA THR A 159 25.21 4.39 -9.62
C THR A 159 26.55 4.72 -8.96
N LYS A 160 27.12 5.88 -9.29
CA LYS A 160 28.40 6.33 -8.71
C LYS A 160 28.28 6.62 -7.22
N LEU A 161 27.12 7.09 -6.77
CA LEU A 161 26.84 7.32 -5.36
C LEU A 161 26.94 6.01 -4.59
N PHE A 162 26.22 4.98 -5.02
CA PHE A 162 26.17 3.69 -4.34
C PHE A 162 27.51 2.94 -4.38
N GLN A 163 28.25 3.02 -5.49
CA GLN A 163 29.61 2.51 -5.59
C GLN A 163 30.56 3.17 -4.57
N ARG A 164 30.46 4.48 -4.38
CA ARG A 164 31.32 5.23 -3.44
C ARG A 164 30.95 4.98 -1.99
N VAL A 165 29.67 5.02 -1.65
CA VAL A 165 29.23 4.92 -0.25
C VAL A 165 29.44 3.52 0.32
N PHE A 166 29.26 2.46 -0.47
CA PHE A 166 29.48 1.08 -0.01
C PHE A 166 30.93 0.59 -0.22
N SER A 167 31.83 1.42 -0.77
CA SER A 167 33.25 1.06 -0.90
C SER A 167 33.88 0.73 0.46
N LEU A 168 34.80 -0.23 0.48
CA LEU A 168 35.57 -0.57 1.68
C LEU A 168 36.73 0.41 1.94
N ASP A 169 37.03 1.32 1.01
CA ASP A 169 38.04 2.34 1.21
C ASP A 169 37.71 3.22 2.42
N ALA A 170 38.76 3.74 3.07
CA ALA A 170 38.61 4.70 4.15
C ALA A 170 37.76 5.92 3.73
N PRO A 171 36.95 6.49 4.65
CA PRO A 171 36.20 7.70 4.37
C PRO A 171 37.15 8.86 4.03
N LYS A 172 36.69 9.77 3.17
CA LYS A 172 37.39 11.03 2.85
C LYS A 172 36.47 12.18 3.21
N ALA A 173 37.02 13.39 3.40
CA ALA A 173 36.26 14.58 3.81
C ALA A 173 35.01 14.83 2.93
N ASP A 174 35.08 14.49 1.65
CA ASP A 174 33.97 14.62 0.72
C ASP A 174 33.26 13.28 0.47
N GLN A 175 33.88 12.14 0.73
CA GLN A 175 33.33 10.82 0.41
C GLN A 175 33.07 10.04 1.70
N PRO A 176 31.91 10.24 2.35
CA PRO A 176 31.49 9.41 3.48
C PRO A 176 31.26 7.97 3.03
N ARG A 177 31.18 7.06 4.01
CA ARG A 177 30.90 5.65 3.80
C ARG A 177 29.67 5.21 4.55
N LEU A 178 28.91 4.30 3.96
CA LEU A 178 27.87 3.55 4.62
C LEU A 178 28.44 2.21 5.04
N ARG A 179 28.29 1.89 6.32
CA ARG A 179 28.66 0.60 6.90
C ARG A 179 27.42 -0.15 7.37
N LEU A 180 27.19 -1.33 6.79
CA LEU A 180 26.09 -2.23 7.15
C LEU A 180 26.42 -3.11 8.35
N LEU A 181 27.72 -3.33 8.59
CA LEU A 181 28.30 -4.09 9.67
C LEU A 181 29.52 -3.34 10.19
N GLU A 182 29.88 -3.58 11.45
CA GLU A 182 31.17 -3.12 11.98
C GLU A 182 32.32 -3.82 11.25
N ASP A 183 33.43 -3.12 11.06
CA ASP A 183 34.61 -3.68 10.42
C ASP A 183 35.38 -4.55 11.42
N ASP A 184 35.17 -5.85 11.32
CA ASP A 184 35.86 -6.89 12.08
C ASP A 184 36.98 -7.57 11.25
N GLY A 185 37.26 -7.05 10.05
CA GLY A 185 38.21 -7.64 9.10
C GLY A 185 37.73 -8.91 8.40
N SER A 186 36.51 -9.39 8.66
CA SER A 186 36.00 -10.66 8.15
C SER A 186 35.63 -10.63 6.66
N ASP A 187 35.59 -11.81 6.05
CA ASP A 187 35.06 -11.96 4.69
C ASP A 187 33.55 -11.66 4.61
N THR A 188 32.81 -11.85 5.71
CA THR A 188 31.39 -11.50 5.80
C THR A 188 31.21 -9.99 5.68
N PHE A 189 32.01 -9.20 6.43
CA PHE A 189 32.02 -7.74 6.30
C PHE A 189 32.28 -7.33 4.85
N ARG A 190 33.32 -7.87 4.21
CA ARG A 190 33.67 -7.54 2.82
C ARG A 190 32.55 -7.91 1.84
N SER A 191 31.96 -9.10 2.02
CA SER A 191 30.94 -9.64 1.11
C SER A 191 29.62 -8.88 1.19
N VAL A 192 29.18 -8.51 2.40
CA VAL A 192 27.92 -7.76 2.58
C VAL A 192 27.99 -6.39 1.92
N HIS A 193 29.09 -5.65 2.09
CA HIS A 193 29.25 -4.33 1.48
C HIS A 193 29.39 -4.42 -0.04
N ARG A 194 30.18 -5.39 -0.55
CA ARG A 194 30.28 -5.63 -1.99
C ARG A 194 28.94 -6.04 -2.59
N GLY A 195 28.18 -6.89 -1.91
CA GLY A 195 26.86 -7.33 -2.34
C GLY A 195 25.85 -6.17 -2.38
N ALA A 196 25.82 -5.35 -1.34
CA ALA A 196 24.96 -4.17 -1.30
C ALA A 196 25.29 -3.17 -2.42
N MET A 197 26.58 -2.97 -2.71
CA MET A 197 27.05 -2.14 -3.81
C MET A 197 26.55 -2.66 -5.16
N ALA A 198 26.79 -3.95 -5.46
CA ALA A 198 26.39 -4.57 -6.72
C ALA A 198 24.86 -4.62 -6.87
N PHE A 199 24.14 -4.88 -5.78
CA PHE A 199 22.68 -4.86 -5.78
C PHE A 199 22.12 -3.48 -6.08
N ALA A 200 22.69 -2.43 -5.47
CA ALA A 200 22.29 -1.05 -5.75
C ALA A 200 22.53 -0.69 -7.23
N GLU A 201 23.72 -1.00 -7.76
CA GLU A 201 24.03 -0.81 -9.17
C GLU A 201 23.04 -1.54 -10.09
N GLY A 202 22.73 -2.81 -9.79
CA GLY A 202 21.73 -3.58 -10.53
C GLY A 202 20.33 -2.95 -10.48
N CYS A 203 19.89 -2.46 -9.31
CA CYS A 203 18.58 -1.80 -9.19
C CYS A 203 18.48 -0.56 -10.09
N TYR A 204 19.50 0.31 -10.11
CA TYR A 204 19.43 1.51 -10.95
C TYR A 204 19.62 1.19 -12.43
N ALA A 205 20.62 0.38 -12.78
CA ALA A 205 20.95 0.08 -14.17
C ALA A 205 19.89 -0.79 -14.87
N ALA A 206 19.29 -1.77 -14.17
CA ALA A 206 18.36 -2.72 -14.79
C ALA A 206 16.88 -2.33 -14.63
N ILE A 207 16.54 -1.49 -13.65
CA ILE A 207 15.14 -1.13 -13.37
C ILE A 207 14.87 0.34 -13.69
N ARG A 208 15.60 1.25 -13.04
CA ARG A 208 15.32 2.69 -13.16
C ARG A 208 15.70 3.25 -14.51
N ASP A 209 16.87 2.88 -15.03
CA ASP A 209 17.42 3.46 -16.25
C ASP A 209 16.59 3.10 -17.49
N PRO A 210 16.15 1.85 -17.72
CA PRO A 210 15.24 1.53 -18.83
C PRO A 210 13.94 2.34 -18.75
N ASN A 211 13.35 2.46 -17.56
CA ASN A 211 12.12 3.25 -17.34
C ASN A 211 12.30 4.75 -17.58
N SER A 212 13.54 5.25 -17.65
CA SER A 212 13.85 6.68 -17.83
C SER A 212 14.44 7.02 -19.20
N HIS A 213 14.92 6.03 -19.95
CA HIS A 213 15.59 6.23 -21.24
C HIS A 213 14.81 5.69 -22.45
N GLU A 214 13.92 4.71 -22.25
CA GLU A 214 13.13 4.14 -23.33
C GLU A 214 11.71 4.71 -23.34
N ASP A 215 11.40 5.48 -24.38
CA ASP A 215 10.05 5.99 -24.62
C ASP A 215 9.13 4.88 -25.15
N GLY A 216 7.89 4.82 -24.65
CA GLY A 216 6.84 3.94 -25.19
C GLY A 216 6.91 2.48 -24.71
N LEU A 217 7.66 2.18 -23.65
CA LEU A 217 7.59 0.88 -22.99
C LEU A 217 6.15 0.59 -22.50
N PRO A 218 5.68 -0.67 -22.62
CA PRO A 218 4.37 -1.04 -22.10
C PRO A 218 4.30 -0.83 -20.58
N GLU A 219 3.10 -0.61 -20.06
CA GLU A 219 2.90 -0.54 -18.60
C GLU A 219 3.29 -1.87 -17.94
N LEU A 220 3.84 -1.80 -16.72
CA LEU A 220 4.23 -3.00 -15.96
C LEU A 220 3.00 -3.73 -15.44
N PRO A 221 2.99 -5.08 -15.47
CA PRO A 221 2.09 -5.87 -14.64
C PRO A 221 2.31 -5.55 -13.15
N GLU A 222 1.23 -5.59 -12.36
CA GLU A 222 1.28 -5.25 -10.93
C GLU A 222 2.31 -6.06 -10.14
N HIS A 223 2.40 -7.36 -10.40
CA HIS A 223 3.35 -8.24 -9.70
C HIS A 223 4.81 -7.87 -10.00
N GLU A 224 5.17 -7.61 -11.26
CA GLU A 224 6.53 -7.18 -11.64
C GLU A 224 6.85 -5.81 -11.02
N ALA A 225 5.89 -4.89 -11.00
CA ALA A 225 6.06 -3.59 -10.36
C ALA A 225 6.27 -3.73 -8.84
N LEU A 226 5.55 -4.65 -8.17
CA LEU A 226 5.75 -4.96 -6.76
C LEU A 226 7.14 -5.56 -6.49
N GLU A 227 7.63 -6.44 -7.35
CA GLU A 227 8.98 -7.01 -7.26
C GLU A 227 10.06 -5.92 -7.35
N GLN A 228 9.90 -4.99 -8.30
CA GLN A 228 10.81 -3.85 -8.46
C GLN A 228 10.77 -2.91 -7.25
N LEU A 229 9.59 -2.59 -6.73
CA LEU A 229 9.47 -1.83 -5.48
C LEU A 229 10.08 -2.58 -4.29
N ALA A 230 9.93 -3.90 -4.21
CA ALA A 230 10.53 -4.71 -3.15
C ALA A 230 12.06 -4.67 -3.19
N ALA A 231 12.66 -4.66 -4.38
CA ALA A 231 14.10 -4.50 -4.55
C ALA A 231 14.59 -3.16 -4.00
N PHE A 232 13.94 -2.04 -4.39
CA PHE A 232 14.26 -0.72 -3.82
C PHE A 232 13.97 -0.63 -2.32
N SER A 233 12.98 -1.36 -1.82
CA SER A 233 12.61 -1.40 -0.41
C SER A 233 13.70 -2.09 0.43
N LEU A 234 14.31 -3.16 -0.09
CA LEU A 234 15.47 -3.80 0.51
C LEU A 234 16.69 -2.87 0.51
N LEU A 235 16.99 -2.22 -0.62
CA LEU A 235 18.09 -1.26 -0.70
C LEU A 235 17.90 -0.10 0.29
N ALA A 236 16.70 0.48 0.34
CA ALA A 236 16.38 1.56 1.25
C ALA A 236 16.55 1.16 2.72
N ARG A 237 16.19 -0.08 3.08
CA ARG A 237 16.46 -0.62 4.43
C ARG A 237 17.94 -0.69 4.76
N TRP A 238 18.78 -1.17 3.84
CA TRP A 238 20.23 -1.20 4.04
C TRP A 238 20.80 0.20 4.20
N VAL A 239 20.42 1.13 3.32
CA VAL A 239 20.89 2.52 3.40
C VAL A 239 20.43 3.17 4.69
N HIS A 240 19.17 3.01 5.10
CA HIS A 240 18.63 3.59 6.32
C HIS A 240 19.27 2.98 7.58
N ALA A 241 19.55 1.68 7.62
CA ALA A 241 20.18 1.04 8.76
C ALA A 241 21.69 1.31 8.87
N ALA A 242 22.38 1.58 7.76
CA ALA A 242 23.83 1.72 7.74
C ALA A 242 24.36 2.88 8.61
N THR A 243 25.48 2.67 9.29
CA THR A 243 26.21 3.73 9.99
C THR A 243 26.96 4.60 8.98
N VAL A 244 26.87 5.93 9.13
CA VAL A 244 27.64 6.87 8.30
C VAL A 244 29.01 7.07 8.93
N LEU A 245 30.07 6.72 8.21
CA LEU A 245 31.45 7.03 8.58
C LEU A 245 31.94 8.26 7.81
N THR A 246 32.50 9.20 8.56
CA THR A 246 33.13 10.44 8.08
C THR A 246 34.56 10.53 8.66
N VAL A 247 35.37 11.46 8.15
CA VAL A 247 36.72 11.74 8.66
C VAL A 247 36.63 12.60 9.92
#